data_AF-A0A1C5BSD8-F1
#
_entry.id   AF-A0A1C5BSD8-F1
#
_cell.length_a   1.000
_cell.length_b   1.000
_cell.length_c   1.000
_cell.angle_alpha   90.00
_cell.angle_beta   90.00
_cell.angle_gamma   90.00
#
_symmetry.space_group_name_H-M   'P 1'
#
loop_
_entity.id
_entity.type
_entity.pdbx_description
1 polymer ?
#
loop_
_entity_poly.entity_id
_entity_poly.type
_entity_poly.pdbx_seq_one_letter_code
_entity_poly.pdbx_strand_id
1 'polypeptide(L)'
;MPQPPRLVESRATRDLGRYGQLEMVSTTRPGTPWTLYRLYAPHVRGCLMLTPAAAGDDPTAPRTRAADVIFDPAPQLPPGLTKARPLTVNAIVLADPLLFNADDPSTIRPRRSGRTGRPEPVPPRTRDHARNVITAVLEHWRQRSDREDLYRAAHRQAALLFLTRYRSQMDRRRQALERARFAVAETGQRIAVLQDALAGADQTSPHILEPCP
;
A
#
# COMPACT_ATOMS: atom_id res chain seq x y z
N MET A 1 -29.39 -9.32 12.93
CA MET A 1 -27.94 -9.30 12.67
C MET A 1 -27.67 -10.09 11.40
N PRO A 2 -27.16 -9.49 10.30
CA PRO A 2 -26.77 -10.27 9.13
C PRO A 2 -25.62 -11.21 9.50
N GLN A 3 -25.68 -12.47 9.09
CA GLN A 3 -24.58 -13.41 9.31
C GLN A 3 -23.31 -12.88 8.64
N PRO A 4 -22.13 -12.97 9.28
CA PRO A 4 -20.89 -12.58 8.63
C PRO A 4 -20.70 -13.42 7.36
N PRO A 5 -20.18 -12.82 6.26
CA PRO A 5 -20.00 -13.53 5.01
C PRO A 5 -19.13 -14.77 5.25
N ARG A 6 -19.62 -15.93 4.80
CA ARG A 6 -18.91 -17.20 4.95
C ARG A 6 -17.61 -17.15 4.16
N LEU A 7 -16.54 -17.66 4.75
CA LEU A 7 -15.27 -17.85 4.07
C LEU A 7 -15.44 -18.90 2.96
N VAL A 8 -14.88 -18.61 1.79
CA VAL A 8 -14.83 -19.57 0.68
C VAL A 8 -13.48 -20.26 0.73
N GLU A 9 -13.50 -21.59 0.86
CA GLU A 9 -12.30 -22.41 0.88
C GLU A 9 -12.17 -23.22 -0.41
N SER A 10 -10.95 -23.31 -0.93
CA SER A 10 -10.59 -24.17 -2.06
C SER A 10 -9.27 -24.88 -1.78
N ARG A 11 -9.18 -26.15 -2.19
CA ARG A 11 -8.01 -26.99 -2.00
C ARG A 11 -7.41 -27.37 -3.34
N ALA A 12 -6.09 -27.40 -3.40
CA ALA A 12 -5.35 -27.85 -4.57
C ALA A 12 -4.05 -28.52 -4.16
N THR A 13 -3.57 -29.41 -5.02
CA THR A 13 -2.26 -30.07 -4.87
C THR A 13 -1.44 -29.79 -6.13
N ARG A 14 -0.15 -29.50 -5.97
CA ARG A 14 0.79 -29.25 -7.06
C ARG A 14 2.07 -30.03 -6.86
N ASP A 15 2.60 -30.57 -7.96
CA ASP A 15 3.92 -31.17 -7.96
C ASP A 15 4.99 -30.07 -8.01
N LEU A 16 5.94 -30.10 -7.07
CA LEU A 16 7.12 -29.22 -7.02
C LEU A 16 8.34 -29.86 -7.70
N GLY A 17 8.16 -30.99 -8.39
CA GLY A 17 9.21 -31.79 -9.01
C GLY A 17 10.03 -32.52 -7.94
N ARG A 18 11.34 -32.27 -7.90
CA ARG A 18 12.25 -32.92 -6.93
C ARG A 18 11.92 -32.68 -5.46
N TYR A 19 11.01 -31.76 -5.16
CA TYR A 19 10.61 -31.40 -3.79
C TYR A 19 9.29 -32.08 -3.35
N GLY A 20 8.66 -32.86 -4.23
CA GLY A 20 7.43 -33.60 -3.95
C GLY A 20 6.16 -32.76 -4.09
N GLN A 21 5.08 -33.20 -3.44
CA GLN A 21 3.77 -32.57 -3.56
C GLN A 21 3.59 -31.42 -2.55
N LEU A 22 2.99 -30.33 -3.02
CA LEU A 22 2.54 -29.19 -2.24
C LEU A 22 1.03 -29.18 -2.14
N GLU A 23 0.51 -29.33 -0.93
CA GLU A 23 -0.90 -29.09 -0.64
C GLU A 23 -1.14 -27.61 -0.32
N MET A 24 -2.21 -27.07 -0.88
CA MET A 24 -2.60 -25.68 -0.73
C MET A 24 -4.06 -25.61 -0.31
N VAL A 25 -4.32 -24.90 0.79
CA VAL A 25 -5.68 -24.52 1.20
C VAL A 25 -5.80 -23.02 1.07
N SER A 26 -6.62 -22.56 0.14
CA SER A 26 -6.89 -21.14 -0.07
C SER A 26 -8.21 -20.74 0.58
N THR A 27 -8.21 -19.61 1.27
CA THR A 27 -9.36 -19.05 1.97
C THR A 27 -9.55 -17.61 1.53
N THR A 28 -10.71 -17.29 0.97
CA THR A 28 -11.09 -15.94 0.52
C THR A 28 -12.33 -15.49 1.26
N ARG A 29 -12.35 -14.23 1.72
CA ARG A 29 -13.58 -13.60 2.21
C ARG A 29 -14.25 -12.82 1.07
N PRO A 30 -15.53 -13.08 0.75
CA PRO A 30 -16.25 -12.32 -0.26
C PRO A 30 -16.15 -10.81 -0.02
N GLY A 31 -15.91 -10.05 -1.09
CA GLY A 31 -15.79 -8.59 -1.04
C GLY A 31 -14.44 -8.07 -0.54
N THR A 32 -13.50 -8.93 -0.18
CA THR A 32 -12.13 -8.53 0.15
C THR A 32 -11.18 -8.82 -1.00
N PRO A 33 -10.08 -8.05 -1.17
CA PRO A 33 -9.15 -8.25 -2.28
C PRO A 33 -8.06 -9.27 -2.01
N TRP A 34 -8.16 -10.07 -0.96
CA TRP A 34 -7.08 -10.95 -0.54
C TRP A 34 -7.52 -12.41 -0.49
N THR A 35 -6.55 -13.29 -0.67
CA THR A 35 -6.68 -14.73 -0.44
C THR A 35 -5.56 -15.18 0.46
N LEU A 36 -5.92 -15.82 1.57
CA LEU A 36 -4.98 -16.50 2.45
C LEU A 36 -4.71 -17.90 1.91
N TYR A 37 -3.44 -18.27 1.78
CA TYR A 37 -3.00 -19.61 1.42
C TYR A 37 -2.30 -20.25 2.60
N ARG A 38 -2.73 -21.46 2.98
CA ARG A 38 -2.03 -22.34 3.91
C ARG A 38 -1.34 -23.44 3.12
N LEU A 39 -0.03 -23.57 3.32
CA LEU A 39 0.82 -24.43 2.52
C LEU A 39 1.40 -25.57 3.34
N TYR A 40 1.36 -26.78 2.77
CA TYR A 40 1.84 -28.00 3.42
C TYR A 40 2.66 -28.87 2.45
N ALA A 41 3.96 -29.05 2.74
CA ALA A 41 4.85 -30.06 2.15
C ALA A 41 5.95 -30.42 3.18
N PRO A 42 6.72 -31.52 3.04
CA PRO A 42 7.73 -31.94 4.02
C PRO A 42 8.69 -30.82 4.52
N HIS A 43 9.00 -29.84 3.67
CA HIS A 43 9.83 -28.69 4.03
C HIS A 43 9.14 -27.33 3.83
N VAL A 44 7.82 -27.32 3.65
CA VAL A 44 7.01 -26.10 3.46
C VAL A 44 5.90 -26.07 4.48
N ARG A 45 5.85 -24.98 5.25
CA ARG A 45 4.86 -24.77 6.31
C ARG A 45 4.52 -23.30 6.42
N GLY A 46 3.29 -23.01 6.82
CA GLY A 46 2.85 -21.67 7.18
C GLY A 46 1.84 -21.13 6.18
N CYS A 47 1.68 -19.81 6.21
CA CYS A 47 0.69 -19.11 5.43
C CYS A 47 1.32 -17.98 4.64
N LEU A 48 0.70 -17.62 3.53
CA LEU A 48 0.98 -16.41 2.78
C LEU A 48 -0.35 -15.79 2.33
N MET A 49 -0.34 -14.51 2.00
CA MET A 49 -1.49 -13.83 1.43
C MET A 49 -1.16 -13.34 0.02
N LEU A 50 -2.06 -13.60 -0.92
CA LEU A 50 -2.03 -12.96 -2.23
C LEU A 50 -3.08 -11.85 -2.30
N THR A 51 -2.72 -10.72 -2.89
CA THR A 51 -3.61 -9.57 -3.10
C THR A 51 -3.30 -8.96 -4.45
N PRO A 52 -4.28 -8.60 -5.30
CA PRO A 52 -4.02 -7.83 -6.50
C PRO A 52 -3.27 -6.54 -6.16
N ALA A 53 -2.22 -6.21 -6.93
CA ALA A 53 -1.42 -5.00 -6.72
C ALA A 53 -2.27 -3.72 -6.79
N ALA A 54 -3.34 -3.77 -7.59
CA ALA A 54 -4.36 -2.73 -7.71
C ALA A 54 -4.97 -2.28 -6.37
N ALA A 55 -4.89 -3.09 -5.29
CA ALA A 55 -5.38 -2.72 -3.96
C ALA A 55 -4.58 -1.57 -3.32
N GLY A 56 -3.34 -1.33 -3.76
CA GLY A 56 -2.46 -0.26 -3.28
C GLY A 56 -2.20 0.83 -4.31
N ASP A 57 -2.75 0.74 -5.51
CA ASP A 57 -2.49 1.67 -6.59
C ASP A 57 -3.56 2.77 -6.64
N ASP A 58 -3.14 3.99 -6.95
CA ASP A 58 -4.09 5.10 -7.13
C ASP A 58 -4.89 4.89 -8.42
N PRO A 59 -6.22 4.72 -8.35
CA PRO A 59 -7.04 4.50 -9.55
C PRO A 59 -7.12 5.74 -10.46
N THR A 60 -6.71 6.91 -9.98
CA THR A 60 -6.73 8.18 -10.74
C THR A 60 -5.40 8.49 -11.43
N ALA A 61 -4.33 7.77 -11.07
CA ALA A 61 -3.02 7.94 -11.68
C ALA A 61 -2.83 6.91 -12.82
N PRO A 62 -2.04 7.24 -13.86
CA PRO A 62 -1.62 6.23 -14.83
C PRO A 62 -0.92 5.09 -14.10
N ARG A 63 -1.22 3.84 -14.47
CA ARG A 63 -0.60 2.65 -13.88
C ARG A 63 0.91 2.71 -14.11
N THR A 64 1.65 2.90 -13.03
CA THR A 64 3.13 2.98 -13.05
C THR A 64 3.79 1.64 -12.76
N ARG A 65 3.04 0.63 -12.32
CA ARG A 65 3.59 -0.66 -11.89
C ARG A 65 3.33 -1.77 -12.89
N ALA A 66 4.36 -2.56 -13.16
CA ALA A 66 4.32 -3.76 -14.00
C ALA A 66 3.90 -5.04 -13.24
N ALA A 67 3.64 -4.94 -11.93
CA ALA A 67 3.29 -6.07 -11.08
C ALA A 67 1.77 -6.16 -10.88
N ASP A 68 1.22 -7.37 -10.94
CA ASP A 68 -0.22 -7.63 -10.89
C ASP A 68 -0.66 -8.16 -9.52
N VAL A 69 0.26 -8.78 -8.79
CA VAL A 69 -0.03 -9.46 -7.53
C VAL A 69 1.04 -9.13 -6.49
N ILE A 70 0.58 -8.83 -5.28
CA ILE A 70 1.38 -8.74 -4.06
C ILE A 70 1.33 -10.11 -3.39
N PHE A 71 2.50 -10.67 -3.13
CA PHE A 71 2.70 -11.88 -2.35
C PHE A 71 3.26 -11.50 -0.98
N ASP A 72 2.52 -11.78 0.08
CA ASP A 72 2.95 -11.50 1.45
C ASP A 72 3.21 -12.82 2.19
N PRO A 73 4.47 -13.20 2.45
CA PRO A 73 4.83 -14.44 3.16
C PRO A 73 4.62 -14.35 4.67
N ALA A 74 4.36 -13.17 5.22
CA ALA A 74 4.16 -12.96 6.66
C ALA A 74 2.96 -12.04 6.90
N PRO A 75 1.77 -12.42 6.42
CA PRO A 75 0.64 -11.49 6.36
C PRO A 75 0.10 -11.18 7.74
N GLN A 76 -0.16 -9.89 7.97
CA GLN A 76 -1.01 -9.49 9.08
C GLN A 76 -2.44 -9.93 8.78
N LEU A 77 -2.96 -10.85 9.58
CA LEU A 77 -4.26 -11.43 9.31
C LEU A 77 -5.40 -10.43 9.57
N PRO A 78 -6.38 -10.35 8.66
CA PRO A 78 -7.64 -9.67 8.90
C PRO A 78 -8.36 -10.20 10.16
N PRO A 79 -9.15 -9.36 10.84
CA PRO A 79 -9.97 -9.79 11.96
C PRO A 79 -10.86 -10.99 11.63
N GLY A 80 -10.91 -11.96 12.54
CA GLY A 80 -11.68 -13.19 12.40
C GLY A 80 -10.93 -14.37 11.74
N LEU A 81 -9.65 -14.21 11.38
CA LEU A 81 -8.78 -15.32 10.99
C LEU A 81 -7.80 -15.66 12.12
N THR A 82 -7.65 -16.94 12.44
CA THR A 82 -6.76 -17.40 13.52
C THR A 82 -5.33 -17.60 13.04
N LYS A 83 -4.37 -17.09 13.83
CA LYS A 83 -2.90 -17.25 13.78
C LYS A 83 -2.33 -17.77 12.43
N ALA A 84 -1.83 -16.86 11.59
CA ALA A 84 -0.96 -17.21 10.48
C ALA A 84 0.48 -17.31 10.99
N ARG A 85 1.08 -18.49 10.82
CA ARG A 85 2.54 -18.59 10.89
C ARG A 85 3.10 -18.12 9.55
N PRO A 86 4.21 -17.37 9.54
CA PRO A 86 4.82 -16.95 8.29
C PRO A 86 5.24 -18.17 7.47
N LEU A 87 5.28 -18.01 6.16
CA LEU A 87 5.72 -19.05 5.25
C LEU A 87 7.19 -19.38 5.50
N THR A 88 7.44 -20.66 5.70
CA THR A 88 8.77 -21.24 5.85
C THR A 88 9.04 -22.26 4.75
N VAL A 89 10.23 -22.20 4.16
CA VAL A 89 10.73 -23.17 3.18
C VAL A 89 12.10 -23.65 3.65
N ASN A 90 12.28 -24.97 3.83
CA ASN A 90 13.46 -25.57 4.46
C ASN A 90 13.80 -24.92 5.82
N ALA A 91 12.77 -24.70 6.66
CA ALA A 91 12.86 -24.00 7.95
C ALA A 91 13.36 -22.53 7.88
N ILE A 92 13.47 -21.95 6.69
CA ILE A 92 13.79 -20.53 6.50
C ILE A 92 12.50 -19.74 6.33
N VAL A 93 12.27 -18.77 7.21
CA VAL A 93 11.16 -17.82 7.10
C VAL A 93 11.39 -16.90 5.91
N LEU A 94 10.46 -16.91 4.96
CA LEU A 94 10.45 -15.95 3.86
C LEU A 94 9.97 -14.59 4.39
N ALA A 95 10.62 -13.53 3.92
CA ALA A 95 10.36 -12.16 4.34
C ALA A 95 9.99 -11.26 3.17
N ASP A 96 9.40 -10.12 3.56
CA ASP A 96 8.87 -9.03 2.76
C ASP A 96 7.73 -9.39 1.80
N PRO A 97 6.78 -8.47 1.62
CA PRO A 97 5.90 -8.50 0.48
C PRO A 97 6.71 -8.42 -0.83
N LEU A 98 6.45 -9.35 -1.74
CA LEU A 98 7.04 -9.38 -3.07
C LEU A 98 5.99 -8.96 -4.09
N LEU A 99 6.38 -8.09 -5.01
CA LEU A 99 5.56 -7.68 -6.15
C LEU A 99 5.91 -8.57 -7.33
N PHE A 100 4.90 -9.22 -7.90
CA PHE A 100 5.07 -10.11 -9.03
C PHE A 100 4.20 -9.69 -10.21
N ASN A 101 4.78 -9.77 -11.40
CA ASN A 101 4.00 -9.97 -12.59
C ASN A 101 3.61 -11.46 -12.63
N ALA A 102 2.31 -11.75 -12.70
CA ALA A 102 1.84 -13.13 -12.62
C ALA A 102 2.27 -13.98 -13.84
N ASP A 103 2.64 -13.32 -14.94
CA ASP A 103 3.03 -13.96 -16.20
C ASP A 103 4.54 -14.19 -16.32
N ASP A 104 5.38 -13.58 -15.47
CA ASP A 104 6.84 -13.75 -15.50
C ASP A 104 7.44 -14.22 -14.14
N PRO A 105 7.52 -15.56 -13.92
CA PRO A 105 8.13 -16.13 -12.72
C PRO A 105 9.67 -16.03 -12.70
N SER A 106 10.30 -15.50 -13.75
CA SER A 106 11.75 -15.29 -13.81
C SER A 106 12.25 -14.19 -12.88
N THR A 107 11.35 -13.30 -12.48
CA THR A 107 11.61 -12.17 -11.57
C THR A 107 11.57 -12.55 -10.09
N ILE A 108 11.16 -13.78 -9.75
CA ILE A 108 11.00 -14.20 -8.35
C ILE A 108 12.36 -14.24 -7.65
N ARG A 109 12.54 -13.40 -6.63
CA ARG A 109 13.75 -13.31 -5.79
C ARG A 109 13.35 -13.44 -4.32
N PRO A 110 13.18 -14.67 -3.80
CA PRO A 110 12.80 -14.89 -2.41
C PRO A 110 13.87 -14.34 -1.47
N ARG A 111 13.43 -13.68 -0.42
CA ARG A 111 14.28 -13.15 0.66
C ARG A 111 13.88 -13.78 1.98
N ARG A 112 14.82 -13.81 2.93
CA ARG A 112 14.58 -14.22 4.31
C ARG A 112 14.77 -13.04 5.24
N SER A 113 14.18 -13.14 6.42
CA SER A 113 14.47 -12.17 7.47
C SER A 113 15.92 -12.34 7.93
N GLY A 114 16.71 -11.29 7.80
CA GLY A 114 18.08 -11.24 8.29
C GLY A 114 18.13 -11.04 9.81
N ARG A 115 19.29 -11.32 10.42
CA ARG A 115 19.46 -11.12 11.88
C ARG A 115 19.33 -9.65 12.30
N THR A 116 19.60 -8.74 11.37
CA THR A 116 19.51 -7.29 11.55
C THR A 116 18.11 -6.74 11.26
N GLY A 117 17.13 -7.61 11.00
CA GLY A 117 15.78 -7.21 10.53
C GLY A 117 15.75 -6.76 9.07
N ARG A 118 16.90 -6.68 8.38
CA ARG A 118 16.96 -6.39 6.95
C ARG A 118 16.72 -7.66 6.12
N PRO A 119 16.11 -7.54 4.94
CA PRO A 119 15.91 -8.67 4.04
C PRO A 119 17.24 -9.18 3.49
N GLU A 120 17.49 -10.48 3.63
CA GLU A 120 18.70 -11.14 3.15
C GLU A 120 18.36 -12.16 2.05
N PRO A 121 19.26 -12.42 1.09
CA PRO A 121 19.04 -13.46 0.10
C PRO A 121 18.92 -14.83 0.77
N VAL A 122 17.97 -15.63 0.27
CA VAL A 122 17.83 -17.03 0.67
C VAL A 122 19.02 -17.85 0.13
N PRO A 123 19.55 -18.83 0.88
CA PRO A 123 20.58 -19.75 0.41
C PRO A 123 20.18 -20.44 -0.91
N PRO A 124 21.13 -20.73 -1.84
CA PRO A 124 20.82 -21.20 -3.19
C PRO A 124 19.86 -22.41 -3.25
N ARG A 125 20.10 -23.47 -2.45
CA ARG A 125 19.22 -24.66 -2.43
C ARG A 125 17.79 -24.37 -1.97
N THR A 126 17.62 -23.43 -1.04
CA THR A 126 16.30 -23.01 -0.55
C THR A 126 15.67 -21.98 -1.49
N ARG A 127 16.47 -21.22 -2.24
CA ARG A 127 15.99 -20.25 -3.23
C ARG A 127 15.18 -20.93 -4.34
N ASP A 128 15.71 -22.02 -4.90
CA ASP A 128 15.02 -22.77 -5.96
C ASP A 128 13.73 -23.40 -5.42
N HIS A 129 13.78 -23.99 -4.22
CA HIS A 129 12.59 -24.56 -3.59
C HIS A 129 11.53 -23.49 -3.33
N ALA A 130 11.91 -22.35 -2.74
CA ALA A 130 11.00 -21.24 -2.48
C ALA A 130 10.42 -20.67 -3.78
N ARG A 131 11.22 -20.59 -4.84
CA ARG A 131 10.74 -20.17 -6.17
C ARG A 131 9.68 -21.12 -6.71
N ASN A 132 9.91 -22.44 -6.67
CA ASN A 132 8.91 -23.42 -7.11
C ASN A 132 7.62 -23.35 -6.29
N VAL A 133 7.72 -23.16 -4.96
CA VAL A 133 6.56 -22.96 -4.09
C VAL A 133 5.77 -21.71 -4.49
N ILE A 134 6.45 -20.57 -4.70
CA ILE A 134 5.81 -19.32 -5.12
C ILE A 134 5.15 -19.49 -6.49
N THR A 135 5.84 -20.12 -7.45
CA THR A 135 5.31 -20.38 -8.79
C THR A 135 4.05 -21.25 -8.73
N ALA A 136 4.05 -22.35 -7.98
CA ALA A 136 2.88 -23.21 -7.83
C ALA A 136 1.66 -22.48 -7.25
N VAL A 137 1.89 -21.58 -6.29
CA VAL A 137 0.85 -20.74 -5.70
C VAL A 137 0.32 -19.70 -6.70
N LEU A 138 1.21 -19.07 -7.47
CA LEU A 138 0.83 -18.12 -8.53
C LEU A 138 0.06 -18.80 -9.66
N GLU A 139 0.45 -20.01 -10.06
CA GLU A 139 -0.29 -20.80 -11.04
C GLU A 139 -1.70 -21.13 -10.55
N HIS A 140 -1.83 -21.58 -9.29
CA HIS A 140 -3.15 -21.77 -8.69
C HIS A 140 -3.96 -20.47 -8.67
N TRP A 141 -3.34 -19.36 -8.27
CA TRP A 141 -3.98 -18.03 -8.29
C TRP A 141 -4.49 -17.64 -9.68
N ARG A 142 -3.70 -17.90 -10.74
CA ARG A 142 -4.08 -17.59 -12.12
C ARG A 142 -5.30 -18.38 -12.60
N GLN A 143 -5.49 -19.59 -12.10
CA GLN A 143 -6.57 -20.49 -12.48
C GLN A 143 -7.87 -20.29 -11.66
N ARG A 144 -7.87 -19.35 -10.71
CA ARG A 144 -9.05 -19.06 -9.89
C ARG A 144 -10.18 -18.48 -10.73
N SER A 145 -11.39 -19.00 -10.56
CA SER A 145 -12.60 -18.47 -11.19
C SER A 145 -13.05 -17.12 -10.60
N ASP A 146 -12.77 -16.85 -9.33
CA ASP A 146 -13.15 -15.62 -8.63
C ASP A 146 -12.13 -14.49 -8.78
N ARG A 147 -11.15 -14.63 -9.68
CA ARG A 147 -10.04 -13.69 -9.83
C ARG A 147 -10.53 -12.27 -10.17
N GLU A 148 -11.49 -12.14 -11.07
CA GLU A 148 -12.04 -10.82 -11.42
C GLU A 148 -12.70 -10.12 -10.23
N ASP A 149 -13.39 -10.87 -9.38
CA ASP A 149 -14.03 -10.31 -8.19
C ASP A 149 -13.01 -9.84 -7.15
N LEU A 150 -11.88 -10.53 -7.02
CA LEU A 150 -10.74 -10.08 -6.22
C LEU A 150 -10.17 -8.76 -6.76
N TYR A 151 -9.99 -8.63 -8.09
CA TYR A 151 -9.54 -7.37 -8.70
C TYR A 151 -10.55 -6.23 -8.53
N ARG A 152 -11.86 -6.49 -8.68
CA ARG A 152 -12.90 -5.49 -8.42
C ARG A 152 -12.93 -5.06 -6.95
N ALA A 153 -12.77 -6.00 -6.02
CA ALA A 153 -12.62 -5.68 -4.61
C ALA A 153 -11.38 -4.83 -4.34
N ALA A 154 -10.26 -5.12 -5.02
CA ALA A 154 -9.00 -4.39 -4.89
C ALA A 154 -9.16 -2.94 -5.36
N HIS A 155 -9.76 -2.74 -6.53
CA HIS A 155 -10.06 -1.41 -7.05
C HIS A 155 -10.99 -0.61 -6.14
N ARG A 156 -12.04 -1.24 -5.58
CA ARG A 156 -12.92 -0.56 -4.61
C ARG A 156 -12.18 -0.16 -3.34
N GLN A 157 -11.34 -1.04 -2.80
CA GLN A 157 -10.54 -0.74 -1.61
C GLN A 157 -9.57 0.43 -1.87
N ALA A 158 -8.87 0.41 -3.01
CA ALA A 158 -7.99 1.48 -3.42
C ALA A 158 -8.74 2.81 -3.60
N ALA A 159 -9.88 2.80 -4.29
CA ALA A 159 -10.71 3.99 -4.47
C ALA A 159 -11.14 4.60 -3.13
N LEU A 160 -11.57 3.79 -2.16
CA LEU A 160 -11.93 4.27 -0.82
C LEU A 160 -10.72 4.88 -0.08
N LEU A 161 -9.56 4.22 -0.14
CA LEU A 161 -8.32 4.69 0.47
C LEU A 161 -7.91 6.07 -0.09
N PHE A 162 -7.84 6.17 -1.42
CA PHE A 162 -7.40 7.40 -2.09
C PHE A 162 -8.45 8.52 -2.01
N LEU A 163 -9.75 8.20 -2.05
CA LEU A 163 -10.80 9.19 -1.79
C LEU A 163 -10.65 9.83 -0.41
N THR A 164 -10.39 9.01 0.62
CA THR A 164 -10.17 9.48 1.99
C THR A 164 -8.92 10.36 2.08
N ARG A 165 -7.82 9.90 1.48
CA ARG A 165 -6.57 10.65 1.40
C ARG A 165 -6.75 12.00 0.71
N TYR A 166 -7.44 12.03 -0.44
CA TYR A 166 -7.65 13.26 -1.21
C TYR A 166 -8.61 14.24 -0.55
N ARG A 167 -9.64 13.76 0.14
CA ARG A 167 -10.48 14.62 0.99
C ARG A 167 -9.64 15.31 2.06
N SER A 168 -8.82 14.54 2.80
CA SER A 168 -7.93 15.12 3.81
C SER A 168 -6.93 16.13 3.23
N GLN A 169 -6.35 15.85 2.06
CA GLN A 169 -5.46 16.79 1.39
C GLN A 169 -6.18 18.07 0.94
N MET A 170 -7.41 17.94 0.41
CA MET A 170 -8.23 19.07 0.02
C MET A 170 -8.57 19.97 1.23
N ASP A 171 -8.93 19.38 2.37
CA ASP A 171 -9.24 20.14 3.58
C ASP A 171 -8.01 20.88 4.11
N ARG A 172 -6.83 20.24 4.12
CA ARG A 172 -5.56 20.92 4.47
C ARG A 172 -5.26 22.09 3.53
N ARG A 173 -5.49 21.92 2.23
CA ARG A 173 -5.28 22.99 1.24
C ARG A 173 -6.26 24.15 1.44
N ARG A 174 -7.52 23.88 1.78
CA ARG A 174 -8.52 24.91 2.12
C ARG A 174 -8.10 25.72 3.34
N GLN A 175 -7.68 25.06 4.41
CA GLN A 175 -7.16 25.73 5.61
C GLN A 175 -5.93 26.59 5.31
N ALA A 176 -5.01 26.10 4.48
CA ALA A 176 -3.84 26.88 4.07
C ALA A 176 -4.24 28.14 3.29
N LEU A 177 -5.23 28.03 2.40
CA LEU A 177 -5.74 29.16 1.62
C LEU A 177 -6.44 30.21 2.49
N GLU A 178 -7.20 29.79 3.51
CA GLU A 178 -7.80 30.70 4.49
C GLU A 178 -6.73 31.47 5.28
N ARG A 179 -5.69 30.78 5.77
CA ARG A 179 -4.56 31.43 6.45
C ARG A 179 -3.83 32.42 5.55
N ALA A 180 -3.62 32.06 4.28
CA ALA A 180 -2.99 32.96 3.32
C ALA A 180 -3.83 34.22 3.08
N ARG A 181 -5.17 34.09 2.96
CA ARG A 181 -6.08 35.24 2.84
C ARG A 181 -6.00 36.17 4.04
N PHE A 182 -5.98 35.62 5.26
CA PHE A 182 -5.82 36.40 6.48
C PHE A 182 -4.49 37.16 6.50
N ALA A 183 -3.39 36.49 6.16
CA ALA A 183 -2.06 37.12 6.10
C ALA A 183 -1.99 38.27 5.07
N VAL A 184 -2.65 38.11 3.92
CA VAL A 184 -2.75 39.17 2.90
C VAL A 184 -3.55 40.37 3.45
N ALA A 185 -4.68 40.14 4.11
CA ALA A 185 -5.49 41.20 4.69
C ALA A 185 -4.73 41.97 5.79
N GLU A 186 -4.06 41.26 6.69
CA GLU A 186 -3.22 41.84 7.74
C GLU A 186 -2.09 42.70 7.15
N THR A 187 -1.41 42.18 6.12
CA THR A 187 -0.35 42.93 5.41
C THR A 187 -0.92 44.16 4.72
N GLY A 188 -2.08 44.05 4.08
CA GLY A 188 -2.79 45.17 3.47
C GLY A 188 -3.14 46.27 4.48
N GLN A 189 -3.60 45.89 5.68
CA GLN A 189 -3.88 46.84 6.75
C GLN A 189 -2.60 47.56 7.23
N ARG A 190 -1.49 46.84 7.39
CA ARG A 190 -0.20 47.45 7.73
C ARG A 190 0.28 48.43 6.67
N ILE A 191 0.13 48.09 5.39
CA ILE A 191 0.46 48.99 4.28
C ILE A 191 -0.38 50.27 4.34
N ALA A 192 -1.69 50.16 4.55
CA ALA A 192 -2.58 51.32 4.64
C ALA A 192 -2.17 52.27 5.79
N VAL A 193 -1.90 51.72 6.99
CA VAL A 193 -1.41 52.51 8.14
C VAL A 193 -0.11 53.24 7.82
N LEU A 194 0.82 52.58 7.12
CA LEU A 194 2.08 53.20 6.71
C LEU A 194 1.87 54.30 5.66
N GLN A 195 0.93 54.14 4.73
CA GLN A 195 0.57 55.15 3.73
C GLN A 195 -0.03 56.40 4.39
N ASP A 196 -0.95 56.21 5.33
CA ASP A 196 -1.57 57.32 6.08
C ASP A 196 -0.51 58.11 6.89
N ALA A 197 0.44 57.40 7.52
CA ALA A 197 1.53 58.02 8.27
C ALA A 197 2.46 58.87 7.36
N LEU A 198 2.76 58.41 6.15
CA LEU A 198 3.54 59.16 5.17
C LEU A 198 2.79 60.41 4.68
N ALA A 199 1.49 60.29 4.40
CA ALA A 199 0.66 61.42 3.95
C ALA A 199 0.47 62.48 5.04
N GLY A 200 0.40 62.08 6.31
CA GLY A 200 0.35 63.01 7.46
C GLY A 200 1.67 63.75 7.69
N ALA A 201 2.81 63.12 7.40
CA ALA A 201 4.13 63.74 7.53
C ALA A 201 4.35 64.89 6.52
N ASP A 202 3.80 64.79 5.31
CA ASP A 202 3.86 65.85 4.29
C ASP A 202 3.06 67.11 4.68
N GLN A 203 2.05 66.99 5.56
CA GLN A 203 1.27 68.14 6.06
C GLN A 203 1.93 68.86 7.25
N THR A 204 3.01 68.30 7.82
CA THR A 204 3.71 68.88 8.99
C THR A 204 5.01 69.61 8.63
N SER A 205 5.18 70.06 7.38
CA SER A 205 6.16 71.11 7.06
C SER A 205 5.54 72.50 7.30
N PRO A 206 5.84 73.18 8.42
CA PRO A 206 5.48 74.59 8.56
C PRO A 206 6.35 75.41 7.60
N HIS A 207 5.72 76.00 6.58
CA HIS A 207 6.14 77.29 6.06
C HIS A 207 6.15 78.27 7.24
N ILE A 208 7.30 78.40 7.92
CA ILE A 208 7.58 79.59 8.71
C ILE A 208 8.03 80.66 7.70
N LEU A 209 7.03 81.33 7.13
CA LEU A 209 7.20 82.73 6.76
C LEU A 209 7.14 83.51 8.06
N GLU A 210 8.14 84.33 8.35
CA GLU A 210 8.00 85.78 8.20
C GLU A 210 9.25 86.58 8.63
N PRO A 211 9.34 87.85 8.18
CA PRO A 211 10.58 88.58 7.98
C PRO A 211 11.01 89.38 9.20
N CYS A 212 12.21 89.96 9.16
CA CYS A 212 12.66 90.98 10.10
C CYS A 212 13.54 92.02 9.39
N PRO A 213 13.61 93.23 9.96
CA PRO A 213 13.35 94.52 9.30
C PRO A 213 14.50 95.12 8.47
#